data_AF-A0A7U2FDS2-F1
#
_entry.id   AF-A0A7U2FDS2-F1
#
_cell.length_a   1.000
_cell.length_b   1.000
_cell.length_c   1.000
_cell.angle_alpha   90.00
_cell.angle_beta   90.00
_cell.angle_gamma   90.00
#
_symmetry.space_group_name_H-M   'P 1'
#
loop_
_entity.id
_entity.type
_entity.pdbx_description
1 polymer ?
#
loop_
_entity_poly.entity_id
_entity_poly.type
_entity_poly.pdbx_seq_one_letter_code
_entity_poly.pdbx_strand_id
1 'polypeptide(L)'
;MPENSIQSCFTPSSSPTKQGDGFTAEEVRSAAQPDGASATASWAPNLEYEEADLGSLEPGPRNLTLMGRVVNFYNVAKPSKQRKAAQGYLKIQLADNTGVLTVRLWYNNTIYHIRLGQLVTLWTVHVSNSSEHNSLAPSTAPLFTSIFPEGERNCYFMVHEKSDDGTQFKRPFNCKDSNTLPGLMTLKTFADGGYDIDGPKLLVCIKSIGAHKKYINRNGTTSTLVSLAIFDATASASLTLYAPLCSSASSFTPSKTILLISNPGWRIDKTAKLTLNATSRLDIDPDLSDARRLRALAQRLTRREHVNPPFPAIDIGACETAQVRAKYTLADVDEFARANPRGCVTGYLSVIITSLDIVAPYKRNMLMCNECCGMEVYGNSLREKCRGCQRDVALRINPKILGPVLDETGQIGSGKLILSDQAWEQLLGRSAEQLVSTEMDVLRYLEQRLLLLRVTMGFALRLGDEIGRLAVWCIKN
;
A
#
# COMPACT_ATOMS: atom_id res chain seq x y z
N MET A 1 -61.23 -28.69 -70.83
CA MET A 1 -60.05 -28.27 -70.06
C MET A 1 -60.22 -28.71 -68.63
N PRO A 2 -59.76 -29.92 -68.27
CA PRO A 2 -59.69 -30.42 -66.90
C PRO A 2 -58.26 -30.25 -66.36
N GLU A 3 -58.11 -29.98 -65.06
CA GLU A 3 -56.86 -30.22 -64.35
C GLU A 3 -57.12 -31.23 -63.22
N ASN A 4 -56.58 -32.43 -63.45
CA ASN A 4 -56.45 -33.53 -62.51
C ASN A 4 -55.35 -33.18 -61.50
N SER A 5 -55.63 -33.25 -60.19
CA SER A 5 -55.45 -34.44 -59.34
C SER A 5 -53.99 -34.84 -59.13
N ILE A 6 -53.56 -34.86 -57.86
CA ILE A 6 -53.05 -36.07 -57.19
C ILE A 6 -53.28 -35.90 -55.68
N GLN A 7 -54.13 -36.78 -55.17
CA GLN A 7 -54.34 -37.17 -53.78
C GLN A 7 -52.99 -37.64 -53.18
N SER A 8 -52.75 -37.61 -51.87
CA SER A 8 -53.40 -38.59 -51.00
C SER A 8 -52.86 -38.58 -49.57
N CYS A 9 -53.81 -38.86 -48.68
CA CYS A 9 -53.71 -39.60 -47.43
C CYS A 9 -53.25 -38.89 -46.15
N PHE A 10 -54.28 -38.39 -45.45
CA PHE A 10 -54.35 -38.21 -44.01
C PHE A 10 -54.50 -39.54 -43.24
N THR A 11 -53.92 -39.54 -42.03
CA THR A 11 -54.29 -40.19 -40.74
C THR A 11 -54.07 -41.71 -40.51
N PRO A 12 -53.97 -42.16 -39.23
CA PRO A 12 -53.41 -41.54 -38.02
C PRO A 12 -52.55 -42.53 -37.17
N SER A 13 -51.63 -42.03 -36.34
CA SER A 13 -51.13 -42.82 -35.21
C SER A 13 -50.78 -41.90 -34.02
N SER A 14 -51.42 -42.22 -32.90
CA SER A 14 -51.32 -41.63 -31.58
C SER A 14 -49.90 -41.30 -31.12
N SER A 15 -49.69 -40.09 -30.61
CA SER A 15 -48.59 -39.78 -29.70
C SER A 15 -49.12 -38.99 -28.50
N PRO A 16 -48.70 -39.33 -27.27
CA PRO A 16 -49.25 -38.74 -26.07
C PRO A 16 -48.75 -37.31 -25.91
N THR A 17 -49.67 -36.43 -25.54
CA THR A 17 -49.44 -35.06 -25.10
C THR A 17 -48.42 -35.04 -23.97
N LYS A 18 -47.16 -34.72 -24.29
CA LYS A 18 -46.20 -34.21 -23.30
C LYS A 18 -46.37 -32.70 -23.24
N GLN A 19 -47.21 -32.23 -22.32
CA GLN A 19 -47.05 -30.89 -21.76
C GLN A 19 -45.75 -30.90 -20.96
N GLY A 20 -44.64 -30.58 -21.63
CA GLY A 20 -43.39 -30.22 -20.98
C GLY A 20 -43.14 -28.76 -21.31
N ASP A 21 -42.87 -27.95 -20.29
CA ASP A 21 -42.56 -26.51 -20.37
C ASP A 21 -41.26 -26.18 -21.13
N GLY A 22 -40.62 -27.18 -21.76
CA GLY A 22 -39.40 -27.02 -22.54
C GLY A 22 -38.14 -26.83 -21.72
N PHE A 23 -38.23 -26.86 -20.38
CA PHE A 23 -37.09 -26.73 -19.49
C PHE A 23 -36.71 -28.09 -18.92
N THR A 24 -35.42 -28.40 -18.96
CA THR A 24 -34.90 -29.55 -18.22
C THR A 24 -34.94 -29.25 -16.71
N ALA A 25 -35.07 -30.30 -15.88
CA ALA A 25 -35.04 -30.15 -14.41
C ALA A 25 -33.72 -29.54 -13.87
N GLU A 26 -32.70 -29.48 -14.73
CA GLU A 26 -31.42 -28.82 -14.52
C GLU A 26 -31.50 -27.32 -14.84
N GLU A 27 -32.18 -26.92 -15.93
CA GLU A 27 -32.42 -25.51 -16.30
C GLU A 27 -33.32 -24.79 -15.27
N VAL A 28 -34.33 -25.49 -14.72
CA VAL A 28 -35.17 -24.96 -13.63
C VAL A 28 -34.36 -24.79 -12.33
N ARG A 29 -33.41 -25.69 -12.06
CA ARG A 29 -32.52 -25.60 -10.88
C ARG A 29 -31.47 -24.51 -11.00
N SER A 30 -30.95 -24.26 -12.20
CA SER A 30 -30.01 -23.16 -12.44
C SER A 30 -30.70 -21.79 -12.40
N ALA A 31 -31.97 -21.70 -12.81
CA ALA A 31 -32.74 -20.46 -12.76
C ALA A 31 -33.26 -20.11 -11.35
N ALA A 32 -33.37 -21.09 -10.45
CA ALA A 32 -33.85 -20.92 -9.08
C ALA A 32 -32.74 -20.56 -8.07
N GLN A 33 -31.47 -20.45 -8.48
CA GLN A 33 -30.40 -20.00 -7.60
C GLN A 33 -30.34 -18.47 -7.57
N PRO A 34 -30.24 -17.84 -6.38
CA PRO A 34 -30.06 -16.39 -6.30
C PRO A 34 -28.68 -16.01 -6.88
N ASP A 35 -28.64 -14.90 -7.62
CA ASP A 35 -27.40 -14.24 -8.04
C ASP A 35 -26.53 -13.96 -6.80
N GLY A 36 -25.50 -14.80 -6.58
CA GLY A 36 -24.58 -14.67 -5.45
C GLY A 36 -24.27 -15.95 -4.68
N ALA A 37 -24.90 -17.09 -4.98
CA ALA A 37 -24.45 -18.37 -4.45
C ALA A 37 -23.20 -18.85 -5.19
N SER A 38 -22.03 -18.38 -4.74
CA SER A 38 -20.73 -18.92 -5.16
C SER A 38 -20.76 -20.43 -5.07
N ALA A 39 -20.46 -21.11 -6.18
CA ALA A 39 -20.37 -22.56 -6.30
C ALA A 39 -19.22 -23.10 -5.43
N THR A 40 -19.39 -23.04 -4.11
CA THR A 40 -18.76 -23.93 -3.15
C THR A 40 -19.59 -25.21 -3.12
N ALA A 41 -19.70 -25.86 -4.27
CA ALA A 41 -19.89 -27.31 -4.26
C ALA A 41 -18.74 -27.87 -3.41
N SER A 42 -19.05 -28.68 -2.41
CA SER A 42 -18.07 -29.33 -1.53
C SER A 42 -17.18 -30.25 -2.36
N TRP A 43 -16.19 -29.70 -3.05
CA TRP A 43 -15.17 -30.47 -3.73
C TRP A 43 -14.34 -31.16 -2.67
N ALA A 44 -14.18 -32.48 -2.81
CA ALA A 44 -13.35 -33.30 -1.96
C ALA A 44 -12.27 -33.94 -2.84
N PRO A 45 -10.99 -33.90 -2.42
CA PRO A 45 -9.92 -34.59 -3.13
C PRO A 45 -10.25 -36.07 -3.29
N ASN A 46 -10.16 -36.60 -4.51
CA ASN A 46 -10.35 -38.01 -4.83
C ASN A 46 -9.03 -38.75 -5.10
N LEU A 47 -7.92 -38.03 -5.04
CA LEU A 47 -6.56 -38.52 -5.15
C LEU A 47 -5.76 -38.04 -3.94
N GLU A 48 -4.64 -38.71 -3.67
CA GLU A 48 -3.64 -38.22 -2.74
C GLU A 48 -2.79 -37.15 -3.46
N TYR A 49 -2.85 -35.92 -2.96
CA TYR A 49 -2.08 -34.78 -3.48
C TYR A 49 -0.98 -34.43 -2.50
N GLU A 50 0.25 -34.35 -3.00
CA GLU A 50 1.41 -33.96 -2.22
C GLU A 50 1.53 -32.43 -2.17
N GLU A 51 1.81 -31.88 -0.99
CA GLU A 51 2.12 -30.46 -0.85
C GLU A 51 3.53 -30.17 -1.37
N ALA A 52 3.68 -29.14 -2.20
CA ALA A 52 4.97 -28.75 -2.74
C ALA A 52 5.13 -27.24 -2.87
N ASP A 53 6.36 -26.78 -2.67
CA ASP A 53 6.79 -25.40 -2.90
C ASP A 53 6.98 -25.14 -4.40
N LEU A 54 6.62 -23.94 -4.88
CA LEU A 54 6.62 -23.62 -6.31
C LEU A 54 8.02 -23.65 -6.94
N GLY A 55 9.06 -23.37 -6.15
CA GLY A 55 10.46 -23.40 -6.57
C GLY A 55 11.07 -24.81 -6.65
N SER A 56 10.40 -25.82 -6.10
CA SER A 56 10.84 -27.22 -6.11
C SER A 56 10.19 -28.06 -7.21
N LEU A 57 9.33 -27.44 -8.04
CA LEU A 57 8.53 -28.14 -9.03
C LEU A 57 9.37 -28.65 -10.20
N GLU A 58 9.15 -29.92 -10.55
CA GLU A 58 9.70 -30.54 -11.75
C GLU A 58 8.57 -30.81 -12.77
N PRO A 59 8.82 -30.64 -14.08
CA PRO A 59 7.83 -30.99 -15.11
C PRO A 59 7.51 -32.49 -15.11
N GLY A 60 6.23 -32.83 -15.14
CA GLY A 60 5.76 -34.21 -15.19
C GLY A 60 4.35 -34.39 -14.62
N PRO A 61 3.78 -35.61 -14.75
CA PRO A 61 2.53 -35.98 -14.11
C PRO A 61 2.77 -36.19 -12.60
N ARG A 62 2.09 -35.41 -11.76
CA ARG A 62 2.14 -35.52 -10.29
C ARG A 62 0.92 -34.84 -9.68
N ASN A 63 0.32 -35.47 -8.68
CA ASN A 63 -0.80 -34.90 -7.94
C ASN A 63 -0.25 -33.96 -6.88
N LEU A 64 -0.44 -32.66 -7.07
CA LEU A 64 0.14 -31.62 -6.23
C LEU A 64 -0.92 -30.69 -5.65
N THR A 65 -0.75 -30.34 -4.39
CA THR A 65 -1.43 -29.22 -3.71
C THR A 65 -0.43 -28.07 -3.62
N LEU A 66 -0.73 -26.96 -4.30
CA LEU A 66 0.15 -25.80 -4.42
C LEU A 66 -0.55 -24.58 -3.86
N MET A 67 0.15 -23.79 -3.04
CA MET A 67 -0.40 -22.59 -2.42
C MET A 67 0.46 -21.37 -2.73
N GLY A 68 -0.18 -20.21 -2.89
CA GLY A 68 0.55 -18.96 -3.11
C GLY A 68 -0.36 -17.76 -3.29
N ARG A 69 0.24 -16.60 -3.58
CA ARG A 69 -0.46 -15.35 -3.87
C ARG A 69 -0.51 -15.05 -5.36
N VAL A 70 -1.64 -14.51 -5.80
CA VAL A 70 -1.81 -14.01 -7.17
C VAL A 70 -0.99 -12.74 -7.36
N VAL A 71 0.10 -12.80 -8.12
CA VAL A 71 0.98 -11.65 -8.37
C VAL A 71 0.73 -10.97 -9.71
N ASN A 72 -0.01 -11.63 -10.60
CA ASN A 72 -0.51 -11.08 -11.85
C ASN A 72 -1.60 -12.00 -12.41
N PHE A 73 -2.51 -11.47 -13.22
CA PHE A 73 -3.42 -12.31 -14.00
C PHE A 73 -4.07 -11.56 -15.17
N TYR A 74 -4.49 -12.30 -16.18
CA TYR A 74 -5.24 -11.77 -17.31
C TYR A 74 -6.25 -12.80 -17.82
N ASN A 75 -7.31 -12.29 -18.44
CA ASN A 75 -8.34 -13.12 -19.04
C ASN A 75 -8.09 -13.31 -20.54
N VAL A 76 -8.16 -14.56 -21.00
CA VAL A 76 -8.09 -14.93 -22.42
C VAL A 76 -9.41 -15.59 -22.81
N ALA A 77 -10.29 -14.81 -23.44
CA ALA A 77 -11.53 -15.32 -23.97
C ALA A 77 -11.27 -16.21 -25.21
N LYS A 78 -11.87 -17.40 -25.21
CA LYS A 78 -11.88 -18.35 -26.34
C LYS A 78 -13.30 -18.89 -26.51
N PRO A 79 -14.24 -18.04 -26.99
CA PRO A 79 -15.64 -18.41 -27.02
C PRO A 79 -15.87 -19.62 -27.92
N SER A 80 -16.59 -20.61 -27.42
CA SER A 80 -16.95 -21.83 -28.14
C SER A 80 -18.46 -21.94 -28.26
N LYS A 81 -18.94 -22.36 -29.44
CA LYS A 81 -20.38 -22.56 -29.70
C LYS A 81 -20.94 -23.81 -29.00
N GLN A 82 -20.08 -24.68 -28.46
CA GLN A 82 -20.50 -25.90 -27.78
C GLN A 82 -20.82 -25.62 -26.30
N ARG A 83 -22.00 -26.03 -25.83
CA ARG A 83 -22.50 -25.78 -24.46
C ARG A 83 -21.57 -26.27 -23.33
N LYS A 84 -20.78 -27.33 -23.57
CA LYS A 84 -19.86 -27.93 -22.57
C LYS A 84 -18.38 -27.54 -22.77
N ALA A 85 -18.06 -26.76 -23.80
CA ALA A 85 -16.69 -26.38 -24.08
C ALA A 85 -16.29 -25.15 -23.26
N ALA A 86 -15.01 -25.07 -22.90
CA ALA A 86 -14.47 -23.90 -22.23
C ALA A 86 -14.65 -22.63 -23.08
N GLN A 87 -15.02 -21.53 -22.42
CA GLN A 87 -15.27 -20.22 -23.03
C GLN A 87 -14.03 -19.31 -22.95
N GLY A 88 -13.02 -19.73 -22.20
CA GLY A 88 -11.76 -19.00 -22.02
C GLY A 88 -10.94 -19.58 -20.88
N TYR A 89 -9.85 -18.90 -20.55
CA TYR A 89 -9.07 -19.19 -19.36
C TYR A 89 -8.49 -17.92 -18.74
N LEU A 90 -8.36 -17.95 -17.42
CA LEU A 90 -7.56 -17.00 -16.68
C LEU A 90 -6.11 -17.50 -16.67
N LYS A 91 -5.19 -16.66 -17.11
CA LYS A 91 -3.75 -16.92 -16.97
C LYS A 91 -3.26 -16.17 -15.74
N ILE A 92 -2.97 -16.91 -14.69
CA ILE A 92 -2.65 -16.41 -13.36
C ILE A 92 -1.17 -16.70 -13.11
N GLN A 93 -0.42 -15.72 -12.61
CA GLN A 93 0.91 -15.94 -12.05
C GLN A 93 0.75 -16.08 -10.54
N LEU A 94 1.06 -17.28 -10.04
CA LEU A 94 1.01 -17.66 -8.64
C LEU A 94 2.42 -17.64 -8.08
N ALA A 95 2.67 -16.93 -6.99
CA ALA A 95 3.97 -16.88 -6.34
C ALA A 95 3.88 -17.28 -4.88
N ASP A 96 4.90 -17.98 -4.41
CA ASP A 96 5.15 -18.27 -3.01
C ASP A 96 6.49 -17.65 -2.59
N ASN A 97 7.08 -18.13 -1.49
CA ASN A 97 8.38 -17.66 -1.03
C ASN A 97 9.56 -18.24 -1.85
N THR A 98 9.32 -19.25 -2.70
CA THR A 98 10.35 -20.08 -3.33
C THR A 98 10.42 -19.90 -4.86
N GLY A 99 9.30 -19.59 -5.52
CA GLY A 99 9.22 -19.50 -6.97
C GLY A 99 7.89 -18.92 -7.48
N VAL A 100 7.66 -19.09 -8.79
CA VAL A 100 6.44 -18.64 -9.48
C VAL A 100 5.99 -19.71 -10.46
N LEU A 101 4.68 -19.99 -10.45
CA LEU A 101 4.01 -20.90 -11.36
C LEU A 101 2.97 -20.14 -12.19
N THR A 102 2.90 -20.46 -13.48
CA THR A 102 1.80 -19.98 -14.34
C THR A 102 0.64 -20.96 -14.32
N VAL A 103 -0.54 -20.51 -13.91
CA VAL A 103 -1.76 -21.33 -13.89
C VAL A 103 -2.68 -20.90 -15.01
N ARG A 104 -3.09 -21.85 -15.86
CA ARG A 104 -4.12 -21.65 -16.89
C ARG A 104 -5.42 -22.27 -16.38
N LEU A 105 -6.23 -21.45 -15.73
CA LEU A 105 -7.52 -21.84 -15.17
C LEU A 105 -8.60 -21.66 -16.23
N TRP A 106 -9.00 -22.76 -16.86
CA TRP A 106 -10.09 -22.76 -17.83
C TRP A 106 -11.43 -22.62 -17.14
N TYR A 107 -12.36 -21.92 -17.81
CA TYR A 107 -13.72 -21.72 -17.34
C TYR A 107 -14.72 -21.91 -18.47
N ASN A 108 -15.92 -22.36 -18.13
CA ASN A 108 -17.09 -22.39 -19.00
C ASN A 108 -18.13 -21.40 -18.46
N ASN A 109 -18.77 -21.74 -17.33
CA ASN A 109 -19.82 -20.93 -16.71
C ASN A 109 -19.37 -20.30 -15.39
N THR A 110 -18.29 -20.79 -14.78
CA THR A 110 -17.84 -20.31 -13.46
C THR A 110 -17.13 -18.96 -13.58
N ILE A 111 -17.56 -18.00 -12.76
CA ILE A 111 -16.94 -16.69 -12.64
C ILE A 111 -16.01 -16.70 -11.43
N TYR A 112 -14.70 -16.61 -11.68
CA TYR A 112 -13.70 -16.53 -10.61
C TYR A 112 -13.44 -15.06 -10.23
N HIS A 113 -13.73 -14.69 -8.99
CA HIS A 113 -13.51 -13.35 -8.45
C HIS A 113 -12.06 -13.14 -7.98
N ILE A 114 -11.13 -13.12 -8.94
CA ILE A 114 -9.69 -12.99 -8.67
C ILE A 114 -9.27 -11.52 -8.51
N ARG A 115 -8.34 -11.28 -7.59
CA ARG A 115 -7.67 -10.01 -7.30
C ARG A 115 -6.19 -10.26 -7.04
N LEU A 116 -5.36 -9.26 -7.31
CA LEU A 116 -3.94 -9.27 -6.96
C LEU A 116 -3.78 -9.41 -5.44
N GLY A 117 -2.79 -10.20 -5.03
CA GLY A 117 -2.43 -10.44 -3.63
C GLY A 117 -3.28 -11.48 -2.91
N GLN A 118 -4.36 -11.99 -3.52
CA GLN A 118 -5.19 -13.04 -2.91
C GLN A 118 -4.40 -14.34 -2.73
N LEU A 119 -4.58 -14.97 -1.57
CA LEU A 119 -4.12 -16.32 -1.29
C LEU A 119 -5.03 -17.34 -1.99
N VAL A 120 -4.42 -18.28 -2.72
CA VAL A 120 -5.13 -19.34 -3.42
C VAL A 120 -4.45 -20.69 -3.21
N THR A 121 -5.24 -21.75 -3.22
CA THR A 121 -4.75 -23.14 -3.28
C THR A 121 -5.21 -23.79 -4.58
N LEU A 122 -4.30 -24.55 -5.16
CA LEU A 122 -4.43 -25.21 -6.44
C LEU A 122 -4.17 -26.70 -6.28
N TRP A 123 -5.10 -27.51 -6.77
CA TRP A 123 -4.90 -28.95 -6.94
C TRP A 123 -4.72 -29.24 -8.43
N THR A 124 -3.61 -29.86 -8.79
CA THR A 124 -3.29 -30.23 -10.17
C THR A 124 -2.67 -31.62 -10.24
N VAL A 125 -2.73 -32.23 -11.42
CA VAL A 125 -2.18 -33.57 -11.71
C VAL A 125 -0.94 -33.52 -12.60
N HIS A 126 -0.53 -32.33 -13.06
CA HIS A 126 0.66 -32.17 -13.87
C HIS A 126 1.26 -30.77 -13.75
N VAL A 127 2.57 -30.71 -13.94
CA VAL A 127 3.31 -29.47 -14.22
C VAL A 127 4.04 -29.65 -15.55
N SER A 128 4.13 -28.61 -16.34
CA SER A 128 4.78 -28.60 -17.64
C SER A 128 5.72 -27.41 -17.76
N ASN A 129 6.70 -27.51 -18.65
CA ASN A 129 7.59 -26.41 -18.97
C ASN A 129 7.23 -25.83 -20.35
N SER A 130 7.18 -24.51 -20.44
CA SER A 130 6.92 -23.80 -21.68
C SER A 130 8.21 -23.70 -22.52
N SER A 131 8.36 -24.53 -23.56
CA SER A 131 9.41 -24.36 -24.57
C SER A 131 9.19 -23.10 -25.42
N GLU A 132 10.26 -22.46 -25.91
CA GLU A 132 10.28 -21.16 -26.59
C GLU A 132 9.34 -21.05 -27.83
N HIS A 133 9.02 -22.16 -28.50
CA HIS A 133 8.29 -22.16 -29.77
C HIS A 133 6.76 -21.96 -29.69
N ASN A 134 6.15 -21.80 -28.51
CA ASN A 134 4.71 -21.50 -28.39
C ASN A 134 4.34 -21.01 -26.98
N SER A 135 5.02 -19.96 -26.48
CA SER A 135 5.12 -19.67 -25.02
C SER A 135 3.78 -19.68 -24.26
N LEU A 136 3.46 -20.80 -23.63
CA LEU A 136 2.25 -20.99 -22.81
C LEU A 136 2.40 -20.29 -21.46
N ALA A 137 3.65 -20.02 -21.05
CA ALA A 137 4.05 -19.32 -19.84
C ALA A 137 5.06 -18.21 -20.19
N PRO A 138 5.14 -17.12 -19.41
CA PRO A 138 6.16 -16.10 -19.59
C PRO A 138 7.54 -16.62 -19.15
N SER A 139 8.62 -16.04 -19.69
CA SER A 139 10.00 -16.40 -19.33
C SER A 139 10.31 -16.20 -17.84
N THR A 140 9.61 -15.29 -17.18
CA THR A 140 9.74 -15.04 -15.73
C THR A 140 9.09 -16.13 -14.86
N ALA A 141 8.26 -16.99 -15.45
CA ALA A 141 7.61 -18.12 -14.79
C ALA A 141 7.35 -19.26 -15.80
N PRO A 142 8.41 -19.98 -16.24
CA PRO A 142 8.36 -20.89 -17.39
C PRO A 142 7.58 -22.19 -17.09
N LEU A 143 7.52 -22.60 -15.82
CA LEU A 143 6.66 -23.68 -15.38
C LEU A 143 5.20 -23.25 -15.42
N PHE A 144 4.34 -24.13 -15.90
CA PHE A 144 2.90 -23.90 -15.91
C PHE A 144 2.10 -25.17 -15.67
N THR A 145 0.85 -24.98 -15.29
CA THR A 145 -0.16 -26.04 -15.23
C THR A 145 -1.46 -25.54 -15.83
N SER A 146 -2.25 -26.47 -16.39
CA SER A 146 -3.52 -26.17 -17.04
C SER A 146 -4.61 -26.99 -16.39
N ILE A 147 -5.66 -26.34 -15.87
CA ILE A 147 -6.71 -27.01 -15.10
C ILE A 147 -8.08 -26.59 -15.62
N PHE A 148 -9.04 -27.50 -15.59
CA PHE A 148 -10.43 -27.22 -15.95
C PHE A 148 -11.39 -27.83 -14.92
N PRO A 149 -11.58 -27.19 -13.74
CA PRO A 149 -12.38 -27.76 -12.64
C PRO A 149 -13.84 -28.06 -13.01
N GLU A 150 -14.40 -27.37 -14.00
CA GLU A 150 -15.78 -27.63 -14.48
C GLU A 150 -15.90 -28.88 -15.36
N GLY A 151 -14.79 -29.35 -15.95
CA GLY A 151 -14.76 -30.55 -16.81
C GLY A 151 -13.97 -31.73 -16.23
N GLU A 152 -13.14 -31.49 -15.22
CA GLU A 152 -12.23 -32.48 -14.65
C GLU A 152 -12.37 -32.53 -13.12
N ARG A 153 -12.51 -33.73 -12.54
CA ARG A 153 -12.69 -33.90 -11.09
C ARG A 153 -11.39 -33.83 -10.28
N ASN A 154 -10.26 -34.10 -10.94
CA ASN A 154 -8.96 -34.24 -10.30
C ASN A 154 -8.18 -32.91 -10.21
N CYS A 155 -8.81 -31.78 -10.51
CA CYS A 155 -8.22 -30.47 -10.33
C CYS A 155 -9.22 -29.53 -9.68
N TYR A 156 -8.69 -28.58 -8.91
CA TYR A 156 -9.52 -27.62 -8.20
C TYR A 156 -8.76 -26.33 -7.95
N PHE A 157 -9.49 -25.24 -7.81
CA PHE A 157 -8.95 -23.92 -7.56
C PHE A 157 -9.76 -23.24 -6.47
N MET A 158 -9.11 -22.89 -5.36
CA MET A 158 -9.76 -22.33 -4.19
C MET A 158 -9.18 -20.96 -3.86
N VAL A 159 -10.05 -19.98 -3.63
CA VAL A 159 -9.68 -18.63 -3.17
C VAL A 159 -9.94 -18.53 -1.68
N HIS A 160 -8.91 -18.14 -0.91
CA HIS A 160 -8.99 -18.02 0.54
C HIS A 160 -9.49 -16.63 0.96
N GLU A 161 -10.80 -16.37 0.88
CA GLU A 161 -11.34 -15.05 1.26
C GLU A 161 -11.40 -14.81 2.77
N LYS A 162 -11.66 -15.87 3.57
CA LYS A 162 -11.88 -15.75 5.02
C LYS A 162 -10.76 -16.34 5.87
N SER A 163 -9.87 -17.12 5.27
CA SER A 163 -8.78 -17.82 5.98
C SER A 163 -7.41 -17.20 5.74
N ASP A 164 -7.31 -16.15 4.93
CA ASP A 164 -6.05 -15.41 4.72
C ASP A 164 -5.87 -14.37 5.83
N ASP A 165 -4.89 -14.59 6.70
CA ASP A 165 -4.49 -13.66 7.74
C ASP A 165 -3.56 -12.54 7.24
N GLY A 166 -3.20 -12.57 5.95
CA GLY A 166 -2.35 -11.59 5.29
C GLY A 166 -0.86 -11.78 5.52
N THR A 167 -0.42 -12.86 6.17
CA THR A 167 1.00 -13.08 6.53
C THR A 167 1.73 -14.04 5.59
N GLN A 168 1.02 -15.06 5.09
CA GLN A 168 1.62 -16.12 4.28
C GLN A 168 2.11 -15.59 2.92
N PHE A 169 3.22 -16.12 2.41
CA PHE A 169 3.75 -15.82 1.07
C PHE A 169 3.93 -14.33 0.73
N LYS A 170 4.28 -13.51 1.72
CA LYS A 170 4.55 -12.08 1.54
C LYS A 170 5.99 -11.76 1.19
N ARG A 171 6.90 -12.73 1.27
CA ARG A 171 8.32 -12.53 0.96
C ARG A 171 8.55 -12.80 -0.53
N PRO A 172 8.99 -11.82 -1.33
CA PRO A 172 9.30 -12.08 -2.72
C PRO A 172 10.44 -13.11 -2.84
N PHE A 173 10.24 -14.18 -3.63
CA PHE A 173 11.30 -15.15 -3.91
C PHE A 173 12.57 -14.47 -4.47
N ASN A 174 13.74 -15.04 -4.18
CA ASN A 174 15.08 -14.47 -4.41
C ASN A 174 15.47 -13.24 -3.57
N CYS A 175 14.71 -12.90 -2.52
CA CYS A 175 15.09 -11.86 -1.56
C CYS A 175 15.72 -12.45 -0.27
N LYS A 176 17.01 -12.19 -0.03
CA LYS A 176 17.72 -12.51 1.23
C LYS A 176 17.79 -11.25 2.11
N ASP A 177 17.60 -11.39 3.42
CA ASP A 177 17.42 -10.25 4.36
C ASP A 177 18.63 -9.30 4.44
N SER A 178 19.81 -9.75 4.01
CA SER A 178 21.07 -9.00 4.05
C SER A 178 21.40 -8.23 2.76
N ASN A 179 20.72 -8.50 1.65
CA ASN A 179 21.11 -7.99 0.34
C ASN A 179 20.08 -6.99 -0.19
N THR A 180 20.57 -5.90 -0.79
CA THR A 180 19.74 -5.01 -1.62
C THR A 180 19.09 -5.84 -2.72
N LEU A 181 17.76 -5.68 -2.90
CA LEU A 181 17.01 -6.43 -3.90
C LEU A 181 17.57 -6.11 -5.30
N PRO A 182 18.05 -7.10 -6.07
CA PRO A 182 18.61 -6.84 -7.40
C PRO A 182 17.58 -6.17 -8.32
N GLY A 183 18.04 -5.15 -9.06
CA GLY A 183 17.20 -4.37 -9.97
C GLY A 183 16.28 -3.36 -9.27
N LEU A 184 16.29 -3.28 -7.93
CA LEU A 184 15.52 -2.27 -7.20
C LEU A 184 16.11 -0.87 -7.43
N MET A 185 15.27 0.03 -7.91
CA MET A 185 15.63 1.43 -8.14
C MET A 185 14.49 2.36 -7.75
N THR A 186 14.80 3.65 -7.66
CA THR A 186 13.81 4.68 -7.37
C THR A 186 13.01 5.02 -8.63
N LEU A 187 11.81 5.59 -8.45
CA LEU A 187 10.98 6.07 -9.55
C LEU A 187 11.68 7.11 -10.41
N LYS A 188 12.49 7.98 -9.79
CA LYS A 188 13.28 8.97 -10.53
C LYS A 188 14.34 8.30 -11.39
N THR A 189 15.16 7.41 -10.81
CA THR A 189 16.18 6.67 -11.55
C THR A 189 15.57 5.85 -12.68
N PHE A 190 14.40 5.25 -12.45
CA PHE A 190 13.67 4.53 -13.50
C PHE A 190 13.25 5.45 -14.64
N ALA A 191 12.66 6.61 -14.34
CA ALA A 191 12.23 7.57 -15.37
C ALA A 191 13.42 8.19 -16.14
N ASP A 192 14.57 8.33 -15.49
CA ASP A 192 15.80 8.92 -16.06
C ASP A 192 16.64 7.92 -16.88
N GLY A 193 16.11 6.73 -17.22
CA GLY A 193 16.76 5.74 -18.09
C GLY A 193 16.93 4.35 -17.48
N GLY A 194 16.62 4.16 -16.20
CA GLY A 194 16.68 2.85 -15.54
C GLY A 194 15.66 1.83 -16.08
N TYR A 195 14.71 2.27 -16.92
CA TYR A 195 13.73 1.41 -17.57
C TYR A 195 14.32 0.45 -18.63
N ASP A 196 15.55 0.71 -19.10
CA ASP A 196 16.27 -0.13 -20.08
C ASP A 196 17.12 -1.24 -19.42
N ILE A 197 17.23 -1.23 -18.08
CA ILE A 197 17.96 -2.25 -17.33
C ILE A 197 17.15 -3.55 -17.32
N ASP A 198 17.82 -4.70 -17.44
CA ASP A 198 17.17 -6.01 -17.29
C ASP A 198 16.62 -6.21 -15.87
N GLY A 199 15.34 -6.56 -15.78
CA GLY A 199 14.70 -6.91 -14.51
C GLY A 199 14.39 -5.72 -13.58
N PRO A 200 13.89 -4.55 -14.04
CA PRO A 200 13.77 -3.39 -13.19
C PRO A 200 12.66 -3.59 -12.15
N LYS A 201 12.93 -3.17 -10.91
CA LYS A 201 12.00 -3.28 -9.79
C LYS A 201 11.79 -1.93 -9.13
N LEU A 202 10.54 -1.65 -8.78
CA LEU A 202 10.12 -0.40 -8.17
C LEU A 202 9.34 -0.71 -6.89
N LEU A 203 9.74 -0.08 -5.79
CA LEU A 203 9.01 -0.15 -4.53
C LEU A 203 8.29 1.18 -4.31
N VAL A 204 6.96 1.14 -4.32
CA VAL A 204 6.13 2.35 -4.33
C VAL A 204 4.98 2.26 -3.34
N CYS A 205 4.53 3.40 -2.83
CA CYS A 205 3.32 3.53 -2.04
C CYS A 205 2.17 4.04 -2.91
N ILE A 206 0.96 3.56 -2.66
CA ILE A 206 -0.25 4.12 -3.28
C ILE A 206 -0.52 5.49 -2.66
N LYS A 207 -0.63 6.53 -3.48
CA LYS A 207 -1.01 7.90 -3.09
C LYS A 207 -2.52 8.12 -3.16
N SER A 208 -3.13 7.70 -4.25
CA SER A 208 -4.58 7.80 -4.47
C SER A 208 -5.06 6.79 -5.50
N ILE A 209 -6.35 6.50 -5.45
CA ILE A 209 -7.03 5.56 -6.35
C ILE A 209 -8.00 6.37 -7.20
N GLY A 210 -7.82 6.34 -8.52
CA GLY A 210 -8.70 7.02 -9.46
C GLY A 210 -10.03 6.28 -9.68
N ALA A 211 -10.99 6.98 -10.29
CA ALA A 211 -12.28 6.38 -10.65
C ALA A 211 -12.14 5.28 -11.70
N HIS A 212 -13.08 4.32 -11.68
CA HIS A 212 -13.24 3.33 -12.74
C HIS A 212 -13.67 4.03 -14.04
N LYS A 213 -12.89 3.86 -15.10
CA LYS A 213 -13.16 4.44 -16.42
C LYS A 213 -13.42 3.33 -17.43
N LYS A 214 -14.35 3.59 -18.36
CA LYS A 214 -14.54 2.77 -19.57
C LYS A 214 -13.84 3.47 -20.74
N TYR A 215 -13.21 2.69 -21.60
CA TYR A 215 -12.58 3.17 -22.82
C TYR A 215 -12.81 2.17 -23.95
N ILE A 216 -12.78 2.65 -25.19
CA ILE A 216 -12.94 1.81 -26.37
C ILE A 216 -11.55 1.43 -26.86
N ASN A 217 -11.29 0.12 -26.94
CA ASN A 217 -10.07 -0.44 -27.50
C ASN A 217 -10.01 -0.17 -29.01
N ARG A 218 -8.82 -0.31 -29.60
CA ARG A 218 -8.63 -0.21 -31.05
C ARG A 218 -9.49 -1.18 -31.87
N ASN A 219 -9.88 -2.30 -31.27
CA ASN A 219 -10.75 -3.32 -31.88
C ASN A 219 -12.26 -3.01 -31.70
N GLY A 220 -12.63 -1.82 -31.22
CA GLY A 220 -14.03 -1.42 -31.00
C GLY A 220 -14.67 -1.96 -29.72
N THR A 221 -13.97 -2.80 -28.94
CA THR A 221 -14.51 -3.35 -27.69
C THR A 221 -14.34 -2.38 -26.52
N THR A 222 -15.36 -2.28 -25.66
CA THR A 222 -15.26 -1.47 -24.43
C THR A 222 -14.52 -2.24 -23.35
N SER A 223 -13.51 -1.62 -22.75
CA SER A 223 -12.75 -2.15 -21.61
C SER A 223 -12.72 -1.16 -20.45
N THR A 224 -12.45 -1.66 -19.25
CA THR A 224 -12.33 -0.82 -18.04
C THR A 224 -10.88 -0.64 -17.63
N LEU A 225 -10.58 0.50 -17.01
CA LEU A 225 -9.31 0.76 -16.35
C LEU A 225 -9.51 1.52 -15.03
N VAL A 226 -8.53 1.40 -14.14
CA VAL A 226 -8.35 2.20 -12.93
C VAL A 226 -6.93 2.72 -12.93
N SER A 227 -6.74 4.02 -12.70
CA SER A 227 -5.41 4.62 -12.58
C SER A 227 -5.11 4.91 -11.12
N LEU A 228 -3.98 4.40 -10.64
CA LEU A 228 -3.46 4.60 -9.29
C LEU A 228 -2.36 5.66 -9.36
N ALA A 229 -2.44 6.68 -8.52
CA ALA A 229 -1.28 7.52 -8.28
C ALA A 229 -0.37 6.81 -7.28
N ILE A 230 0.90 6.67 -7.61
CA ILE A 230 1.92 6.00 -6.80
C ILE A 230 3.11 6.92 -6.60
N PHE A 231 3.88 6.71 -5.54
CA PHE A 231 5.05 7.51 -5.24
C PHE A 231 6.08 6.73 -4.43
N ASP A 232 7.31 7.20 -4.48
CA ASP A 232 8.38 6.83 -3.56
C ASP A 232 9.01 8.09 -2.94
N ALA A 233 10.18 7.98 -2.32
CA ALA A 233 10.88 9.12 -1.76
C ALA A 233 11.38 10.15 -2.80
N THR A 234 11.41 9.79 -4.08
CA THR A 234 12.09 10.55 -5.14
C THR A 234 11.14 11.18 -6.16
N ALA A 235 10.03 10.52 -6.50
CA ALA A 235 9.11 10.98 -7.53
C ALA A 235 7.69 10.42 -7.33
N SER A 236 6.77 10.89 -8.18
CA SER A 236 5.41 10.37 -8.31
C SER A 236 5.19 9.84 -9.73
N ALA A 237 4.40 8.79 -9.84
CA ALA A 237 4.06 8.13 -11.09
C ALA A 237 2.59 7.69 -11.09
N SER A 238 2.11 7.19 -12.22
CA SER A 238 0.79 6.56 -12.32
C SER A 238 0.91 5.09 -12.70
N LEU A 239 0.16 4.21 -12.06
CA LEU A 239 0.05 2.79 -12.40
C LEU A 239 -1.37 2.52 -12.90
N THR A 240 -1.53 2.08 -14.15
CA THR A 240 -2.84 1.76 -14.73
C THR A 240 -3.12 0.27 -14.65
N LEU A 241 -4.20 -0.08 -13.97
CA LEU A 241 -4.75 -1.43 -13.94
C LEU A 241 -5.86 -1.52 -14.98
N TYR A 242 -5.63 -2.31 -16.02
CA TYR A 242 -6.65 -2.68 -17.00
C TYR A 242 -7.48 -3.85 -16.47
N ALA A 243 -8.68 -4.05 -17.00
CA ALA A 243 -9.40 -5.30 -16.78
C ALA A 243 -8.48 -6.51 -17.01
N PRO A 244 -8.67 -7.65 -16.31
CA PRO A 244 -9.52 -7.88 -15.16
C PRO A 244 -8.94 -7.33 -13.83
N LEU A 245 -7.76 -6.73 -13.84
CA LEU A 245 -7.02 -6.30 -12.63
C LEU A 245 -7.70 -5.19 -11.84
N CYS A 246 -8.66 -4.45 -12.43
CA CYS A 246 -9.37 -3.34 -11.78
C CYS A 246 -10.02 -3.74 -10.44
N SER A 247 -10.49 -4.98 -10.30
CA SER A 247 -11.07 -5.50 -9.05
C SER A 247 -10.10 -5.40 -7.86
N SER A 248 -8.80 -5.49 -8.13
CA SER A 248 -7.72 -5.44 -7.13
C SER A 248 -7.61 -4.09 -6.43
N ALA A 249 -8.02 -2.99 -7.10
CA ALA A 249 -7.96 -1.65 -6.51
C ALA A 249 -8.78 -1.52 -5.21
N SER A 250 -9.84 -2.32 -5.06
CA SER A 250 -10.66 -2.37 -3.84
C SER A 250 -9.92 -2.85 -2.59
N SER A 251 -8.81 -3.59 -2.76
CA SER A 251 -7.98 -4.09 -1.65
C SER A 251 -6.93 -3.08 -1.18
N PHE A 252 -6.78 -1.97 -1.91
CA PHE A 252 -5.71 -1.01 -1.68
C PHE A 252 -6.14 0.12 -0.77
N THR A 253 -5.26 0.50 0.15
CA THR A 253 -5.44 1.64 1.05
C THR A 253 -4.40 2.71 0.72
N PRO A 254 -4.84 3.93 0.31
CA PRO A 254 -3.94 5.05 0.10
C PRO A 254 -3.03 5.30 1.32
N SER A 255 -1.78 5.65 1.05
CA SER A 255 -0.72 5.95 2.02
C SER A 255 -0.39 4.82 3.01
N LYS A 256 -0.88 3.60 2.76
CA LYS A 256 -0.63 2.42 3.61
C LYS A 256 -0.16 1.22 2.79
N THR A 257 -0.79 0.97 1.65
CA THR A 257 -0.45 -0.17 0.78
C THR A 257 0.82 0.13 0.00
N ILE A 258 1.80 -0.76 0.16
CA ILE A 258 3.08 -0.75 -0.56
C ILE A 258 3.04 -1.81 -1.66
N LEU A 259 3.57 -1.45 -2.82
CA LEU A 259 3.65 -2.31 -3.98
C LEU A 259 5.11 -2.49 -4.37
N LEU A 260 5.53 -3.73 -4.59
CA LEU A 260 6.75 -4.04 -5.33
C LEU A 260 6.35 -4.45 -6.74
N ILE A 261 6.75 -3.65 -7.72
CA ILE A 261 6.46 -3.88 -9.13
C ILE A 261 7.75 -4.35 -9.80
N SER A 262 7.77 -5.57 -10.32
CA SER A 262 8.87 -6.09 -11.14
C SER A 262 8.48 -6.09 -12.61
N ASN A 263 9.40 -5.71 -13.49
CA ASN A 263 9.20 -5.64 -14.95
C ASN A 263 7.93 -4.86 -15.37
N PRO A 264 7.71 -3.63 -14.86
CA PRO A 264 6.56 -2.83 -15.28
C PRO A 264 6.64 -2.51 -16.77
N GLY A 265 5.49 -2.55 -17.46
CA GLY A 265 5.36 -1.88 -18.75
C GLY A 265 5.35 -0.36 -18.52
N TRP A 266 6.04 0.41 -19.36
CA TRP A 266 6.25 1.83 -19.12
C TRP A 266 5.97 2.68 -20.35
N ARG A 267 5.60 3.93 -20.09
CA ARG A 267 5.66 5.07 -21.01
C ARG A 267 6.13 6.28 -20.22
N ILE A 268 7.27 6.85 -20.62
CA ILE A 268 7.80 8.06 -19.99
C ILE A 268 7.34 9.27 -20.79
N ASP A 269 6.46 10.08 -20.19
CA ASP A 269 6.08 11.40 -20.70
C ASP A 269 6.66 12.47 -19.74
N LYS A 270 5.85 13.43 -19.26
CA LYS A 270 6.22 14.33 -18.14
C LYS A 270 6.34 13.60 -16.78
N THR A 271 5.67 12.47 -16.67
CA THR A 271 5.64 11.61 -15.47
C THR A 271 5.65 10.16 -15.92
N ALA A 272 6.28 9.27 -15.17
CA ALA A 272 6.26 7.85 -15.48
C ALA A 272 4.83 7.28 -15.43
N LYS A 273 4.40 6.65 -16.53
CA LYS A 273 3.14 5.91 -16.63
C LYS A 273 3.46 4.43 -16.73
N LEU A 274 3.10 3.70 -15.69
CA LEU A 274 3.35 2.28 -15.53
C LEU A 274 2.08 1.47 -15.81
N THR A 275 2.28 0.24 -16.27
CA THR A 275 1.25 -0.76 -16.58
C THR A 275 1.77 -2.15 -16.21
N LEU A 276 0.87 -3.12 -16.03
CA LEU A 276 1.24 -4.52 -15.87
C LEU A 276 1.09 -5.24 -17.21
N ASN A 277 2.13 -5.96 -17.62
CA ASN A 277 2.14 -6.81 -18.80
C ASN A 277 2.29 -8.30 -18.38
N ALA A 278 2.40 -9.24 -19.32
CA ALA A 278 2.56 -10.67 -19.02
C ALA A 278 3.89 -11.01 -18.29
N THR A 279 4.87 -10.12 -18.47
CA THR A 279 6.15 -9.97 -17.77
C THR A 279 6.09 -9.68 -16.28
N SER A 280 5.15 -8.79 -15.97
CA SER A 280 5.14 -8.03 -14.73
C SER A 280 4.73 -8.87 -13.54
N ARG A 281 5.30 -8.55 -12.39
CA ARG A 281 4.92 -9.11 -11.10
C ARG A 281 4.57 -7.98 -10.15
N LEU A 282 3.45 -8.12 -9.44
CA LEU A 282 3.03 -7.17 -8.41
C LEU A 282 2.91 -7.89 -7.06
N ASP A 283 3.85 -7.62 -6.14
CA ASP A 283 3.75 -8.07 -4.75
C ASP A 283 3.13 -6.96 -3.89
N ILE A 284 2.09 -7.31 -3.13
CA ILE A 284 1.35 -6.37 -2.28
C ILE A 284 1.79 -6.53 -0.83
N ASP A 285 2.18 -5.41 -0.24
CA ASP A 285 2.73 -5.31 1.10
C ASP A 285 3.82 -6.36 1.35
N PRO A 286 4.89 -6.38 0.52
CA PRO A 286 5.93 -7.38 0.65
C PRO A 286 6.64 -7.23 2.00
N ASP A 287 7.00 -8.35 2.61
CA ASP A 287 7.74 -8.36 3.87
C ASP A 287 9.22 -8.06 3.63
N LEU A 288 9.52 -6.75 3.53
CA LEU A 288 10.86 -6.21 3.28
C LEU A 288 11.11 -5.03 4.23
N SER A 289 12.38 -4.85 4.64
CA SER A 289 12.80 -3.69 5.44
C SER A 289 12.50 -2.36 4.73
N ASP A 290 12.79 -2.27 3.43
CA ASP A 290 12.51 -1.08 2.63
C ASP A 290 11.01 -0.82 2.45
N ALA A 291 10.18 -1.86 2.41
CA ALA A 291 8.72 -1.71 2.37
C ALA A 291 8.19 -1.11 3.68
N ARG A 292 8.73 -1.55 4.82
CA ARG A 292 8.42 -0.95 6.13
C ARG A 292 8.86 0.51 6.20
N ARG A 293 10.07 0.83 5.72
CA ARG A 293 10.58 2.22 5.66
C ARG A 293 9.73 3.12 4.77
N LEU A 294 9.36 2.67 3.58
CA LEU A 294 8.52 3.44 2.66
C LEU A 294 7.11 3.63 3.21
N ARG A 295 6.54 2.62 3.88
CA ARG A 295 5.25 2.74 4.57
C ARG A 295 5.30 3.78 5.68
N ALA A 296 6.36 3.77 6.48
CA ALA A 296 6.57 4.81 7.48
C ALA A 296 6.63 6.18 6.80
N LEU A 297 7.48 6.36 5.78
CA LEU A 297 7.57 7.63 5.02
C LEU A 297 6.21 8.11 4.48
N ALA A 298 5.43 7.23 3.86
CA ALA A 298 4.12 7.57 3.33
C ALA A 298 3.14 8.04 4.41
N GLN A 299 3.15 7.39 5.58
CA GLN A 299 2.38 7.84 6.73
C GLN A 299 2.86 9.20 7.23
N ARG A 300 4.17 9.48 7.22
CA ARG A 300 4.73 10.81 7.58
C ARG A 300 4.18 11.92 6.68
N LEU A 301 4.11 11.65 5.37
CA LEU A 301 3.65 12.64 4.39
C LEU A 301 2.13 12.85 4.40
N THR A 302 1.37 11.91 4.98
CA THR A 302 -0.11 11.90 4.91
C THR A 302 -0.77 12.22 6.26
N ARG A 303 -0.14 11.89 7.39
CA ARG A 303 -0.65 12.29 8.70
C ARG A 303 -0.50 13.80 8.85
N ARG A 304 -1.61 14.49 9.16
CA ARG A 304 -1.52 15.84 9.75
C ARG A 304 -0.78 15.68 11.08
N GLU A 305 0.44 16.19 11.13
CA GLU A 305 1.19 16.28 12.38
C GLU A 305 0.39 17.11 13.38
N HIS A 306 0.25 16.61 14.61
CA HIS A 306 -0.33 17.41 15.68
C HIS A 306 0.43 18.73 15.79
N VAL A 307 -0.27 19.86 15.78
CA VAL A 307 0.36 21.19 15.67
C VAL A 307 1.28 21.45 16.84
N ASN A 308 0.86 21.05 18.04
CA ASN A 308 1.62 21.24 19.27
C ASN A 308 1.37 20.06 20.24
N PRO A 309 2.02 18.90 20.07
CA PRO A 309 1.78 17.70 20.89
C PRO A 309 2.34 17.88 22.30
N PRO A 310 1.75 17.25 23.33
CA PRO A 310 2.24 17.34 24.70
C PRO A 310 3.68 16.85 24.81
N PHE A 311 4.39 17.33 25.83
CA PHE A 311 5.72 16.82 26.13
C PHE A 311 5.62 15.30 26.42
N PRO A 312 6.45 14.45 25.79
CA PRO A 312 6.34 13.01 25.95
C PRO A 312 6.70 12.57 27.38
N ALA A 313 6.06 11.53 27.90
CA ALA A 313 6.30 10.98 29.24
C ALA A 313 7.65 10.24 29.32
N ILE A 314 8.76 10.98 29.32
CA ILE A 314 10.13 10.47 29.39
C ILE A 314 10.70 10.78 30.78
N ASP A 315 11.36 9.79 31.39
CA ASP A 315 12.08 10.00 32.65
C ASP A 315 13.38 10.77 32.37
N ILE A 316 13.45 11.98 32.91
CA ILE A 316 14.56 12.92 32.72
C ILE A 316 15.36 13.12 34.02
N GLY A 317 14.86 12.61 35.15
CA GLY A 317 15.42 12.90 36.48
C GLY A 317 16.87 12.44 36.63
N ALA A 318 17.22 11.29 36.03
CA ALA A 318 18.57 10.77 36.01
C ALA A 318 19.55 11.67 35.24
N CYS A 319 19.09 12.34 34.18
CA CYS A 319 19.93 13.18 33.32
C CYS A 319 20.17 14.58 33.91
N GLU A 320 19.20 15.13 34.64
CA GLU A 320 19.36 16.44 35.29
C GLU A 320 20.38 16.38 36.44
N THR A 321 20.36 15.28 37.19
CA THR A 321 21.20 15.04 38.36
C THR A 321 22.55 14.39 38.04
N ALA A 322 22.76 13.95 36.79
CA ALA A 322 24.01 13.34 36.36
C ALA A 322 25.20 14.29 36.50
N GLN A 323 26.28 13.80 37.13
CA GLN A 323 27.56 14.53 37.24
C GLN A 323 28.22 14.73 35.86
N VAL A 324 28.09 13.74 34.98
CA VAL A 324 28.61 13.80 33.60
C VAL A 324 27.44 13.98 32.65
N ARG A 325 27.48 15.05 31.86
CA ARG A 325 26.43 15.40 30.89
C ARG A 325 26.92 15.09 29.49
N ALA A 326 26.32 14.07 28.86
CA ALA A 326 26.65 13.71 27.48
C ALA A 326 26.17 14.79 26.50
N LYS A 327 27.11 15.31 25.71
CA LYS A 327 26.85 16.26 24.63
C LYS A 327 26.80 15.50 23.30
N TYR A 328 25.77 15.76 22.52
CA TYR A 328 25.54 15.18 21.21
C TYR A 328 25.59 16.27 20.14
N THR A 329 25.79 15.87 18.91
CA THR A 329 25.49 16.64 17.70
C THR A 329 24.17 16.17 17.08
N LEU A 330 23.58 16.98 16.21
CA LEU A 330 22.38 16.61 15.45
C LEU A 330 22.62 15.37 14.58
N ALA A 331 23.82 15.20 14.02
CA ALA A 331 24.20 13.99 13.29
C ALA A 331 24.24 12.75 14.19
N ASP A 332 24.78 12.84 15.41
CA ASP A 332 24.80 11.70 16.35
C ASP A 332 23.37 11.24 16.69
N VAL A 333 22.45 12.20 16.87
CA VAL A 333 21.05 11.91 17.16
C VAL A 333 20.36 11.27 15.95
N ASP A 334 20.63 11.75 14.72
CA ASP A 334 20.11 11.16 13.49
C ASP A 334 20.66 9.74 13.27
N GLU A 335 21.95 9.51 13.48
CA GLU A 335 22.59 8.19 13.39
C GLU A 335 22.00 7.22 14.42
N PHE A 336 21.86 7.65 15.68
CA PHE A 336 21.21 6.85 16.72
C PHE A 336 19.77 6.48 16.33
N ALA A 337 19.01 7.45 15.80
CA ALA A 337 17.63 7.22 15.40
C ALA A 337 17.50 6.23 14.22
N ARG A 338 18.48 6.21 13.31
CA ARG A 338 18.55 5.23 12.22
C ARG A 338 18.95 3.85 12.69
N ALA A 339 19.88 3.76 13.65
CA ALA A 339 20.40 2.50 14.17
C ALA A 339 19.43 1.82 15.16
N ASN A 340 18.66 2.60 15.93
CA ASN A 340 17.83 2.09 17.04
C ASN A 340 16.37 2.57 16.94
N PRO A 341 15.53 1.95 16.07
CA PRO A 341 14.16 2.42 15.79
C PRO A 341 13.19 2.42 16.97
N ARG A 342 13.51 1.71 18.06
CA ARG A 342 12.72 1.65 19.31
C ARG A 342 13.52 2.15 20.52
N GLY A 343 14.63 2.82 20.26
CA GLY A 343 15.53 3.33 21.29
C GLY A 343 14.99 4.59 21.96
N CYS A 344 15.55 4.88 23.13
CA CYS A 344 15.40 6.16 23.79
C CYS A 344 16.80 6.71 24.08
N VAL A 345 17.01 8.01 23.82
CA VAL A 345 18.26 8.70 24.11
C VAL A 345 17.95 10.06 24.71
N THR A 346 18.76 10.46 25.67
CA THR A 346 18.66 11.73 26.38
C THR A 346 20.05 12.34 26.50
N GLY A 347 20.19 13.64 26.29
CA GLY A 347 21.47 14.32 26.41
C GLY A 347 21.36 15.83 26.20
N TYR A 348 22.47 16.46 25.84
CA TYR A 348 22.52 17.90 25.59
C TYR A 348 22.97 18.19 24.16
N LEU A 349 22.31 19.15 23.52
CA LEU A 349 22.66 19.70 22.21
C LEU A 349 23.08 21.16 22.36
N SER A 350 24.03 21.61 21.55
CA SER A 350 24.52 22.99 21.54
C SER A 350 24.21 23.62 20.19
N VAL A 351 23.05 24.28 20.09
CA VAL A 351 22.47 24.75 18.82
C VAL A 351 22.41 26.27 18.76
N ILE A 352 22.40 26.81 17.54
CA ILE A 352 22.16 28.22 17.25
C ILE A 352 20.74 28.39 16.76
N ILE A 353 20.02 29.35 17.34
CA ILE A 353 18.67 29.73 16.90
C ILE A 353 18.80 30.65 15.69
N THR A 354 18.45 30.19 14.49
CA THR A 354 18.66 31.00 13.27
C THR A 354 17.62 32.10 13.08
N SER A 355 16.41 31.88 13.59
CA SER A 355 15.34 32.85 13.58
C SER A 355 14.38 32.59 14.73
N LEU A 356 13.70 33.65 15.18
CA LEU A 356 12.59 33.59 16.12
C LEU A 356 11.50 34.50 15.55
N ASP A 357 10.25 34.03 15.53
CA ASP A 357 9.12 34.72 14.91
C ASP A 357 7.97 34.82 15.94
N ILE A 358 7.96 35.87 16.76
CA ILE A 358 6.94 36.09 17.80
C ILE A 358 5.87 37.08 17.30
N VAL A 359 6.31 38.18 16.69
CA VAL A 359 5.44 39.31 16.31
C VAL A 359 4.46 38.92 15.21
N ALA A 360 4.89 38.14 14.22
CA ALA A 360 4.03 37.72 13.12
C ALA A 360 2.90 36.78 13.58
N PRO A 361 3.15 35.72 14.37
CA PRO A 361 2.09 34.92 14.98
C PRO A 361 1.20 35.71 15.94
N TYR A 362 1.76 36.62 16.74
CA TYR A 362 0.99 37.49 17.62
C TYR A 362 -0.03 38.34 16.84
N LYS A 363 0.39 39.03 15.77
CA LYS A 363 -0.53 39.83 14.93
C LYS A 363 -1.64 39.01 14.26
N ARG A 364 -1.42 37.71 14.07
CA ARG A 364 -2.40 36.78 13.47
C ARG A 364 -3.29 36.07 14.49
N ASN A 365 -3.17 36.41 15.78
CA ASN A 365 -3.83 35.70 16.88
C ASN A 365 -3.44 34.20 16.95
N MET A 366 -2.14 33.91 16.75
CA MET A 366 -1.58 32.56 16.66
C MET A 366 -0.36 32.37 17.56
N LEU A 367 -0.18 33.18 18.59
CA LEU A 367 0.94 33.06 19.52
C LEU A 367 0.90 31.73 20.30
N MET A 368 -0.31 31.26 20.61
CA MET A 368 -0.59 30.00 21.28
C MET A 368 -1.35 29.06 20.34
N CYS A 369 -1.14 27.75 20.48
CA CYS A 369 -1.87 26.74 19.72
C CYS A 369 -2.02 25.41 20.44
N ASN A 370 -3.05 24.66 20.03
CA ASN A 370 -3.27 23.26 20.38
C ASN A 370 -4.16 22.59 19.30
N GLU A 371 -4.51 21.32 19.48
CA GLU A 371 -5.45 20.61 18.61
C GLU A 371 -6.65 20.10 19.42
N CYS A 372 -7.84 20.14 18.84
CA CYS A 372 -9.04 19.54 19.42
C CYS A 372 -9.98 19.09 18.29
N CYS A 373 -10.54 17.89 18.41
CA CYS A 373 -11.39 17.27 17.38
C CYS A 373 -10.72 17.16 15.99
N GLY A 374 -9.40 16.98 15.93
CA GLY A 374 -8.67 16.93 14.65
C GLY A 374 -8.46 18.29 13.98
N MET A 375 -8.77 19.38 14.68
CA MET A 375 -8.66 20.76 14.19
C MET A 375 -7.69 21.56 15.02
N GLU A 376 -6.92 22.40 14.34
CA GLU A 376 -5.98 23.33 14.95
C GLU A 376 -6.74 24.47 15.64
N VAL A 377 -6.42 24.74 16.89
CA VAL A 377 -6.95 25.86 17.68
C VAL A 377 -5.80 26.82 17.95
N TYR A 378 -6.00 28.09 17.61
CA TYR A 378 -5.01 29.16 17.77
C TYR A 378 -5.62 30.32 18.55
N GLY A 379 -4.78 31.03 19.28
CA GLY A 379 -5.16 32.27 19.97
C GLY A 379 -3.97 32.98 20.60
N ASN A 380 -4.16 34.23 20.99
CA ASN A 380 -3.27 34.94 21.92
C ASN A 380 -3.88 34.87 23.33
N SER A 381 -4.17 33.65 23.78
CA SER A 381 -4.81 33.38 25.06
C SER A 381 -4.40 31.97 25.52
N LEU A 382 -4.55 31.69 26.81
CA LEU A 382 -4.23 30.36 27.38
C LEU A 382 -5.36 29.36 27.17
N ARG A 383 -6.55 29.84 26.79
CA ARG A 383 -7.74 29.02 26.60
C ARG A 383 -8.56 29.57 25.44
N GLU A 384 -8.93 28.70 24.52
CA GLU A 384 -9.83 29.02 23.41
C GLU A 384 -10.91 27.97 23.26
N LYS A 385 -12.07 28.38 22.72
CA LYS A 385 -13.17 27.44 22.43
C LYS A 385 -12.91 26.68 21.15
N CYS A 386 -12.97 25.35 21.21
CA CYS A 386 -12.93 24.53 20.01
C CYS A 386 -14.17 24.76 19.15
N ARG A 387 -14.00 25.08 17.86
CA ARG A 387 -15.13 25.31 16.93
C ARG A 387 -16.01 24.06 16.72
N GLY A 388 -15.44 22.86 16.89
CA GLY A 388 -16.14 21.60 16.70
C GLY A 388 -16.98 21.20 17.92
N CYS A 389 -16.35 21.07 19.09
CA CYS A 389 -17.04 20.59 20.30
C CYS A 389 -17.44 21.69 21.28
N GLN A 390 -17.10 22.95 21.02
CA GLN A 390 -17.39 24.12 21.88
C GLN A 390 -16.82 24.05 23.29
N ARG A 391 -15.93 23.08 23.57
CA ARG A 391 -15.21 22.98 24.85
C ARG A 391 -14.03 23.93 24.87
N ASP A 392 -13.69 24.42 26.06
CA ASP A 392 -12.46 25.17 26.28
C ASP A 392 -11.24 24.25 26.15
N VAL A 393 -10.28 24.67 25.34
CA VAL A 393 -9.03 23.97 25.07
C VAL A 393 -7.88 24.81 25.63
N ALA A 394 -7.07 24.22 26.49
CA ALA A 394 -5.85 24.86 26.97
C ALA A 394 -4.84 24.98 25.82
N LEU A 395 -4.36 26.18 25.54
CA LEU A 395 -3.36 26.44 24.51
C LEU A 395 -1.96 26.49 25.11
N ARG A 396 -0.96 26.11 24.32
CA ARG A 396 0.47 26.22 24.68
C ARG A 396 1.20 27.07 23.65
N ILE A 397 2.40 27.51 24.01
CA ILE A 397 3.22 28.35 23.14
C ILE A 397 3.38 27.67 21.78
N ASN A 398 3.13 28.42 20.70
CA ASN A 398 3.17 27.87 19.36
C ASN A 398 4.61 27.53 18.96
N PRO A 399 4.96 26.26 18.69
CA PRO A 399 6.33 25.86 18.41
C PRO A 399 6.89 26.46 17.11
N LYS A 400 6.03 27.01 16.24
CA LYS A 400 6.45 27.72 15.03
C LYS A 400 7.07 29.09 15.32
N ILE A 401 6.94 29.63 16.54
CA ILE A 401 7.69 30.85 16.90
C ILE A 401 9.19 30.58 16.97
N LEU A 402 9.59 29.34 17.26
CA LEU A 402 10.97 28.93 17.16
C LEU A 402 11.26 28.59 15.71
N GLY A 403 12.13 29.40 15.10
CA GLY A 403 12.65 29.15 13.78
C GLY A 403 13.54 27.93 13.73
N PRO A 404 14.21 27.70 12.60
CA PRO A 404 15.17 26.60 12.52
C PRO A 404 16.28 26.74 13.55
N VAL A 405 16.74 25.60 14.06
CA VAL A 405 17.93 25.51 14.92
C VAL A 405 18.98 24.66 14.22
N LEU A 406 20.25 25.06 14.32
CA LEU A 406 21.34 24.33 13.67
C LEU A 406 22.54 24.15 14.59
N ASP A 407 23.33 23.12 14.30
CA ASP A 407 24.68 22.97 14.82
C ASP A 407 25.64 22.74 13.64
N GLU A 408 26.88 22.37 13.93
CA GLU A 408 27.90 22.12 12.92
C GLU A 408 27.60 20.90 12.02
N THR A 409 26.61 20.08 12.38
CA THR A 409 26.33 18.77 11.76
C THR A 409 24.96 18.69 11.08
N GLY A 410 24.03 19.59 11.39
CA GLY A 410 22.69 19.55 10.81
C GLY A 410 21.79 20.70 11.21
N GLN A 411 20.52 20.59 10.82
CA GLN A 411 19.48 21.57 11.10
C GLN A 411 18.15 20.88 11.41
N ILE A 412 17.42 21.42 12.39
CA ILE A 412 16.02 21.08 12.65
C ILE A 412 15.13 22.23 12.19
N GLY A 413 14.12 21.91 11.39
CA GLY A 413 13.17 22.90 10.87
C GLY A 413 12.22 23.46 11.94
N SER A 414 11.65 24.63 11.66
CA SER A 414 10.68 25.30 12.54
C SER A 414 9.47 24.41 12.87
N GLY A 415 9.00 24.47 14.12
CA GLY A 415 7.83 23.73 14.61
C GLY A 415 8.03 22.23 14.79
N LYS A 416 9.26 21.71 14.65
CA LYS A 416 9.57 20.27 14.79
C LYS A 416 9.99 19.86 16.20
N LEU A 417 10.47 20.80 17.00
CA LEU A 417 10.82 20.56 18.41
C LEU A 417 9.57 20.59 19.30
N ILE A 418 9.54 19.71 20.29
CA ILE A 418 8.56 19.78 21.38
C ILE A 418 9.26 20.37 22.60
N LEU A 419 8.91 21.56 23.03
CA LEU A 419 9.48 22.14 24.25
C LEU A 419 8.54 21.88 25.43
N SER A 420 9.11 21.58 26.60
CA SER A 420 8.39 21.64 27.88
C SER A 420 8.05 23.10 28.22
N ASP A 421 7.08 23.30 29.11
CA ASP A 421 6.73 24.65 29.57
C ASP A 421 7.92 25.32 30.25
N GLN A 422 8.72 24.56 31.00
CA GLN A 422 9.96 25.03 31.63
C GLN A 422 11.02 25.44 30.59
N ALA A 423 11.19 24.68 29.50
CA ALA A 423 12.12 25.03 28.44
C ALA A 423 11.72 26.33 27.74
N TRP A 424 10.41 26.51 27.49
CA TRP A 424 9.90 27.77 26.95
C TRP A 424 10.16 28.95 27.87
N GLU A 425 9.89 28.80 29.17
CA GLU A 425 10.15 29.82 30.18
C GLU A 425 11.63 30.21 30.24
N GLN A 426 12.53 29.22 30.18
CA GLN A 426 13.98 29.45 30.17
C GLN A 426 14.45 30.16 28.90
N LEU A 427 13.89 29.82 27.74
CA LEU A 427 14.25 30.44 26.46
C LEU A 427 13.75 31.88 26.35
N LEU A 428 12.47 32.10 26.66
CA LEU A 428 11.81 33.40 26.48
C LEU A 428 11.98 34.32 27.70
N GLY A 429 12.40 33.77 28.84
CA GLY A 429 12.47 34.46 30.12
C GLY A 429 11.10 34.89 30.65
N ARG A 430 10.01 34.25 30.17
CA ARG A 430 8.61 34.59 30.47
C ARG A 430 7.74 33.33 30.43
N SER A 431 6.75 33.26 31.33
CA SER A 431 5.70 32.23 31.26
C SER A 431 4.75 32.46 30.08
N ALA A 432 3.93 31.45 29.76
CA ALA A 432 2.91 31.56 28.73
C ALA A 432 1.92 32.70 29.03
N GLU A 433 1.50 32.85 30.29
CA GLU A 433 0.63 33.95 30.76
C GLU A 433 1.30 35.31 30.48
N GLN A 434 2.56 35.44 30.88
CA GLN A 434 3.31 36.68 30.75
C GLN A 434 3.51 37.04 29.27
N LEU A 435 3.86 36.07 28.43
CA LEU A 435 4.08 36.27 27.00
C LEU A 435 2.83 36.82 26.32
N VAL A 436 1.65 36.27 26.63
CA VAL A 436 0.36 36.74 26.07
C VAL A 436 0.03 38.17 26.50
N SER A 437 0.33 38.52 27.75
CA SER A 437 0.07 39.87 28.30
C SER A 437 1.11 40.94 27.87
N THR A 438 2.16 40.55 27.16
CA THR A 438 3.28 41.43 26.83
C THR A 438 2.96 42.33 25.65
N GLU A 439 3.30 43.62 25.75
CA GLU A 439 3.12 44.58 24.67
C GLU A 439 3.98 44.24 23.43
N MET A 440 3.47 44.59 22.25
CA MET A 440 4.07 44.22 20.97
C MET A 440 5.52 44.71 20.80
N ASP A 441 5.87 45.90 21.32
CA ASP A 441 7.23 46.43 21.20
C ASP A 441 8.24 45.62 22.05
N VAL A 442 7.80 45.14 23.21
CA VAL A 442 8.60 44.23 24.06
C VAL A 442 8.73 42.85 23.41
N LEU A 443 7.67 42.35 22.76
CA LEU A 443 7.75 41.11 21.97
C LEU A 443 8.73 41.23 20.80
N ARG A 444 8.76 42.38 20.11
CA ARG A 444 9.72 42.65 19.04
C ARG A 444 11.15 42.70 19.56
N TYR A 445 11.38 43.33 20.71
CA TYR A 445 12.69 43.34 21.35
C TYR A 445 13.15 41.92 21.74
N LEU A 446 12.25 41.12 22.31
CA LEU A 446 12.53 39.73 22.66
C LEU A 446 12.92 38.89 21.44
N GLU A 447 12.16 39.05 20.35
CA GLU A 447 12.44 38.42 19.06
C GLU A 447 13.85 38.73 18.54
N GLN A 448 14.24 40.01 18.57
CA GLN A 448 15.57 40.46 18.14
C GLN A 448 16.70 39.97 19.04
N ARG A 449 16.47 39.92 20.35
CA ARG A 449 17.49 39.53 21.35
C ARG A 449 17.88 38.05 21.24
N LEU A 450 16.95 37.18 20.85
CA LEU A 450 17.17 35.74 20.77
C LEU A 450 17.70 35.28 19.40
N LEU A 451 17.78 36.20 18.43
CA LEU A 451 18.28 35.93 17.09
C LEU A 451 19.77 35.55 17.12
N LEU A 452 20.13 34.45 16.48
CA LEU A 452 21.50 33.91 16.41
C LEU A 452 22.11 33.57 17.79
N LEU A 453 21.28 33.45 18.83
CA LEU A 453 21.75 33.03 20.14
C LEU A 453 22.12 31.54 20.11
N ARG A 454 23.31 31.24 20.64
CA ARG A 454 23.72 29.85 20.90
C ARG A 454 23.19 29.43 22.25
N VAL A 455 22.48 28.30 22.29
CA VAL A 455 21.85 27.77 23.50
C VAL A 455 22.19 26.29 23.66
N THR A 456 22.23 25.84 24.92
CA THR A 456 22.33 24.43 25.26
C THR A 456 20.95 23.87 25.59
N MET A 457 20.47 22.93 24.78
CA MET A 457 19.17 22.28 24.96
C MET A 457 19.35 20.90 25.58
N GLY A 458 18.72 20.63 26.72
CA GLY A 458 18.54 19.27 27.21
C GLY A 458 17.44 18.59 26.39
N PHE A 459 17.78 17.54 25.64
CA PHE A 459 16.87 16.88 24.71
C PHE A 459 16.64 15.41 25.04
N ALA A 460 15.39 14.98 24.91
CA ALA A 460 14.94 13.61 25.04
C ALA A 460 14.34 13.18 23.71
N LEU A 461 14.75 12.02 23.23
CA LEU A 461 14.22 11.37 22.05
C LEU A 461 13.71 9.99 22.45
N ARG A 462 12.43 9.74 22.21
CA ARG A 462 11.85 8.40 22.31
C ARG A 462 11.34 7.99 20.94
N LEU A 463 11.88 6.92 20.41
CA LEU A 463 11.48 6.35 19.13
C LEU A 463 10.51 5.20 19.40
N GLY A 464 9.37 5.20 18.71
CA GLY A 464 8.36 4.14 18.76
C GLY A 464 8.02 3.66 17.36
N ASP A 465 6.83 3.06 17.16
CA ASP A 465 6.31 2.77 15.81
C ASP A 465 5.93 4.07 15.03
N GLU A 466 6.05 5.23 15.67
CA GLU A 466 5.92 6.58 15.10
C GLU A 466 7.29 7.31 15.13
N ILE A 467 7.47 8.38 14.32
CA ILE A 467 8.68 9.21 14.45
C ILE A 467 8.69 9.86 15.83
N GLY A 468 9.77 9.65 16.59
CA GLY A 468 10.04 10.47 17.77
C GLY A 468 10.35 11.91 17.36
N ARG A 469 9.58 12.87 17.85
CA ARG A 469 10.02 14.27 17.84
C ARG A 469 11.07 14.46 18.92
N LEU A 470 12.06 15.30 18.63
CA LEU A 470 13.03 15.71 19.63
C LEU A 470 12.32 16.62 20.66
N ALA A 471 12.28 16.17 21.91
CA ALA A 471 11.64 16.89 22.99
C ALA A 471 12.71 17.60 23.83
N VAL A 472 12.55 18.89 24.10
CA VAL A 472 13.49 19.72 24.85
C VAL A 472 12.90 20.00 26.23
N TRP A 473 13.54 19.50 27.29
CA TRP A 473 13.03 19.67 28.66
C TRP A 473 13.61 20.88 29.38
N CYS A 474 14.82 21.33 29.00
CA CYS A 474 15.44 22.52 29.55
C CYS A 474 16.31 23.23 28.51
N ILE A 475 16.52 24.53 28.72
CA ILE A 475 17.37 25.40 27.93
C ILE A 475 18.29 26.16 28.88
N LYS A 476 19.59 26.16 28.58
CA LYS A 476 20.63 26.89 29.33
C LYS A 476 21.40 27.79 28.38
N ASN A 477 21.64 29.02 28.81
CA ASN A 477 22.49 29.98 28.10
C ASN A 477 23.93 29.87 28.58
#